data_AF-A0A2T3M5G7-F1
#
_entry.id   AF-A0A2T3M5G7-F1
#
_cell.length_a   1.000
_cell.length_b   1.000
_cell.length_c   1.000
_cell.angle_alpha   90.00
_cell.angle_beta   90.00
_cell.angle_gamma   90.00
#
_symmetry.space_group_name_H-M   'P 1'
#
loop_
_entity.id
_entity.type
_entity.pdbx_description
1 polymer ?
#
loop_
_entity_poly.entity_id
_entity_poly.type
_entity_poly.pdbx_seq_one_letter_code
_entity_poly.pdbx_strand_id
1 'polypeptide(L)'
;MLTPVKVQPLHQHPSLTLVPLTQMQGDTLTGVIYRVKNNTANRVTMKTTDFYTRAVRAVSLSATSIPPQGNVYLYQITQGGQ
;
A
#
# COMPACT_ATOMS: atom_id res chain seq x y z
N MET A 1 20.19 15.78 3.22
CA MET A 1 18.76 16.10 3.34
C MET A 1 18.01 15.00 2.61
N LEU A 2 17.22 14.18 3.31
CA LEU A 2 16.45 13.09 2.68
C LEU A 2 15.22 13.69 2.01
N THR A 3 15.13 13.58 0.69
CA THR A 3 13.95 13.96 -0.08
C THR A 3 12.76 13.09 0.37
N PRO A 4 11.58 13.67 0.65
CA PRO A 4 10.41 12.86 0.91
C PRO A 4 10.12 12.02 -0.33
N VAL A 5 10.17 10.68 -0.18
CA VAL A 5 9.78 9.74 -1.23
C VAL A 5 8.34 10.08 -1.60
N LYS A 6 8.16 10.62 -2.79
CA LYS A 6 6.85 10.94 -3.36
C LYS A 6 6.14 9.62 -3.61
N VAL A 7 5.35 9.16 -2.63
CA VAL A 7 4.52 7.97 -2.74
C VAL A 7 3.63 8.17 -3.97
N GLN A 8 3.95 7.45 -5.04
CA GLN A 8 3.19 7.55 -6.28
C GLN A 8 1.80 6.99 -5.97
N PRO A 9 0.70 7.74 -6.19
CA PRO A 9 -0.63 7.23 -5.92
C PRO A 9 -0.88 6.08 -6.90
N LEU A 10 -0.70 4.89 -6.35
CA LEU A 10 -1.18 3.61 -6.85
C LEU A 10 -2.61 3.84 -7.33
N HIS A 11 -2.87 3.55 -8.61
CA HIS A 11 -4.08 3.93 -9.34
C HIS A 11 -5.27 4.09 -8.41
N GLN A 12 -5.68 5.35 -8.23
CA GLN A 12 -6.66 5.77 -7.25
C GLN A 12 -7.88 4.86 -7.34
N HIS A 13 -8.01 3.90 -6.42
CA HIS A 13 -9.33 3.42 -6.05
C HIS A 13 -9.94 4.64 -5.35
N PRO A 14 -10.84 5.42 -5.99
CA PRO A 14 -11.34 6.66 -5.39
C PRO A 14 -12.05 6.42 -4.05
N SER A 15 -12.42 5.16 -3.82
CA SER A 15 -13.06 4.60 -2.64
C SER A 15 -12.12 4.17 -1.50
N LEU A 16 -10.80 4.05 -1.76
CA LEU A 16 -9.84 3.52 -0.81
C LEU A 16 -8.85 4.59 -0.35
N THR A 17 -8.57 4.63 0.95
CA THR A 17 -7.50 5.45 1.51
C THR A 17 -6.35 4.58 1.96
N LEU A 18 -5.15 4.85 1.46
CA LEU A 18 -3.91 4.24 1.93
C LEU A 18 -3.26 5.16 2.96
N VAL A 19 -3.10 4.67 4.19
CA VAL A 19 -2.44 5.39 5.29
C VAL A 19 -1.14 4.66 5.63
N PRO A 20 0.04 5.25 5.39
CA PRO A 20 1.29 4.64 5.82
C PRO A 20 1.34 4.58 7.35
N LEU A 21 1.66 3.41 7.90
CA LEU A 21 1.77 3.19 9.34
C LEU A 21 3.23 3.14 9.79
N THR A 22 4.06 2.41 9.06
CA THR A 22 5.48 2.28 9.36
C THR A 22 6.28 2.04 8.09
N GLN A 23 7.51 2.52 8.10
CA GLN A 23 8.50 2.32 7.05
C GLN A 23 9.77 1.73 7.69
N MET A 24 10.27 0.67 7.09
CA MET A 24 11.49 -0.02 7.47
C MET A 24 12.47 0.09 6.31
N GLN A 25 13.57 0.80 6.53
CA GLN A 25 14.60 1.03 5.51
C GLN A 25 15.77 0.07 5.75
N GLY A 26 16.07 -0.77 4.76
CA GLY A 26 17.33 -1.52 4.69
C GLY A 26 18.24 -0.94 3.62
N ASP A 27 19.39 -1.59 3.42
CA ASP A 27 20.44 -1.12 2.51
C ASP A 27 19.99 -1.07 1.04
N THR A 28 19.17 -2.04 0.61
CA THR A 28 18.71 -2.17 -0.79
C THR A 28 17.20 -2.20 -0.95
N LEU A 29 16.47 -2.45 0.13
CA LEU A 29 15.02 -2.63 0.13
C LEU A 29 14.36 -1.74 1.19
N THR A 30 13.18 -1.24 0.86
CA THR A 30 12.31 -0.53 1.79
C THR A 30 11.03 -1.32 1.96
N GLY A 31 10.66 -1.63 3.20
CA GLY A 31 9.36 -2.15 3.57
C GLY A 31 8.44 -1.03 4.04
N VAL A 32 7.19 -1.01 3.58
CA VAL A 32 6.15 -0.11 4.10
C VAL A 32 4.90 -0.91 4.44
N ILE A 33 4.33 -0.65 5.62
CA ILE A 33 3.03 -1.18 6.01
C ILE A 33 2.01 -0.05 5.88
N TYR A 34 0.98 -0.26 5.08
CA TYR A 34 -0.15 0.64 4.95
C TYR A 34 -1.39 0.05 5.60
N ARG A 35 -2.22 0.90 6.20
CA ARG A 35 -3.63 0.62 6.43
C ARG A 35 -4.40 1.04 5.18
N VAL A 36 -5.12 0.10 4.58
CA VAL A 36 -6.05 0.37 3.48
C VAL A 36 -7.45 0.44 4.06
N LYS A 37 -8.08 1.62 3.97
CA LYS A 37 -9.45 1.85 4.45
C LYS A 37 -10.43 1.85 3.30
N ASN A 38 -11.56 1.18 3.47
CA ASN A 38 -12.70 1.29 2.58
C ASN A 38 -13.68 2.32 3.14
N ASN A 39 -13.73 3.51 2.53
CA ASN A 39 -14.61 4.59 3.00
C ASN A 39 -16.00 4.53 2.37
N THR A 40 -16.33 3.46 1.64
CA THR A 40 -17.62 3.32 0.97
C THR A 40 -18.64 2.58 1.83
N ALA A 41 -19.90 2.62 1.39
CA ALA A 41 -20.98 1.82 1.94
C ALA A 41 -20.98 0.35 1.44
N ASN A 42 -20.10 0.00 0.49
CA ASN A 42 -20.08 -1.30 -0.16
C ASN A 42 -18.82 -2.09 0.21
N ARG A 43 -18.88 -3.42 0.14
CA ARG A 43 -17.68 -4.26 0.25
C ARG A 43 -16.80 -4.04 -0.98
N VAL A 44 -15.49 -3.88 -0.76
CA VAL A 44 -14.50 -3.73 -1.84
C VAL A 44 -13.62 -4.97 -1.86
N THR A 45 -13.43 -5.55 -3.04
CA THR A 45 -12.48 -6.64 -3.28
C THR A 45 -11.30 -6.09 -4.07
N MET A 46 -10.09 -6.42 -3.64
CA MET A 46 -8.84 -5.94 -4.20
C MET A 46 -7.96 -7.12 -4.61
N LYS A 47 -7.08 -6.89 -5.57
CA LYS A 47 -6.03 -7.83 -5.94
C LYS A 47 -4.67 -7.23 -5.60
N THR A 48 -3.72 -8.07 -5.21
CA THR A 48 -2.34 -7.61 -4.97
C THR A 48 -1.72 -6.99 -6.23
N THR A 49 -2.16 -7.42 -7.42
CA THR A 49 -1.78 -6.84 -8.73
C THR A 49 -2.04 -5.34 -8.83
N ASP A 50 -3.07 -4.84 -8.14
CA ASP A 50 -3.45 -3.42 -8.17
C ASP A 50 -2.35 -2.55 -7.54
N PHE A 51 -1.49 -3.16 -6.71
CA PHE A 51 -0.44 -2.49 -5.95
C PHE A 51 0.98 -2.65 -6.49
N TYR A 52 1.15 -3.33 -7.62
CA TYR A 52 2.47 -3.41 -8.25
C TYR A 52 2.77 -2.17 -9.08
N THR A 53 3.96 -1.60 -8.86
CA THR A 53 4.61 -0.62 -9.74
C THR A 53 6.01 -1.13 -10.11
N ARG A 54 6.72 -0.44 -11.00
CA ARG A 54 8.09 -0.86 -11.40
C ARG A 54 9.07 -1.02 -10.23
N ALA A 55 8.88 -0.24 -9.15
CA ALA A 55 9.76 -0.27 -7.98
C ALA A 55 9.35 -1.34 -6.95
N VAL A 56 8.15 -1.91 -7.07
CA VAL A 56 7.61 -2.87 -6.10
C VAL A 56 8.12 -4.27 -6.41
N ARG A 57 8.73 -4.90 -5.41
CA ARG A 57 9.29 -6.26 -5.49
C ARG A 57 8.36 -7.31 -4.88
N ALA A 58 7.63 -6.94 -3.85
CA ALA A 58 6.64 -7.82 -3.23
C ALA A 58 5.46 -7.03 -2.65
N VAL A 59 4.29 -7.65 -2.69
CA VAL A 59 3.05 -7.14 -2.10
C VAL A 59 2.33 -8.28 -1.39
N SER A 60 1.79 -8.00 -0.21
CA SER A 60 0.80 -8.85 0.44
C SER A 60 -0.33 -8.03 1.06
N LEU A 61 -1.53 -8.60 1.06
CA LEU A 61 -2.70 -8.05 1.73
C LEU A 61 -3.10 -8.98 2.87
N SER A 62 -3.43 -8.44 4.04
CA SER A 62 -3.94 -9.25 5.16
C SER A 62 -5.30 -9.88 4.85
N ALA A 63 -6.08 -9.27 3.95
CA ALA A 63 -7.27 -9.85 3.34
C ALA A 63 -7.53 -9.18 1.98
N THR A 64 -8.11 -9.92 1.04
CA THR A 64 -8.44 -9.42 -0.31
C THR A 64 -9.79 -8.71 -0.38
N SER A 65 -10.58 -8.72 0.71
CA SER A 65 -11.88 -8.07 0.79
C SER A 65 -11.99 -7.21 2.04
N ILE A 66 -12.41 -5.96 1.86
CA ILE A 66 -12.64 -5.00 2.94
C ILE A 66 -14.14 -4.76 3.08
N PRO A 67 -14.74 -4.98 4.27
CA PRO A 67 -16.14 -4.62 4.48
C PRO A 67 -16.35 -3.10 4.38
N PRO A 68 -17.60 -2.63 4.26
CA PRO A 68 -17.92 -1.21 4.34
C PRO A 68 -17.32 -0.57 5.60
N GLN A 69 -16.71 0.61 5.48
CA GLN A 69 -16.03 1.31 6.58
C GLN A 69 -14.89 0.53 7.26
N GLY A 70 -14.52 -0.63 6.71
CA GLY A 70 -13.49 -1.51 7.23
C GLY A 70 -12.10 -1.11 6.82
N ASN A 71 -11.12 -1.88 7.30
CA ASN A 71 -9.73 -1.74 6.88
C ASN A 71 -9.01 -3.08 6.85
N VAL A 72 -7.93 -3.13 6.07
CA VAL A 72 -6.97 -4.23 6.01
C VAL A 72 -5.56 -3.67 5.95
N TYR A 73 -4.55 -4.52 6.05
CA TYR A 73 -3.14 -4.14 5.96
C TYR A 73 -2.55 -4.54 4.62
N LEU A 74 -1.79 -3.62 4.03
CA LEU A 74 -0.99 -3.82 2.84
C LEU A 74 0.49 -3.77 3.24
N TYR A 75 1.20 -4.84 2.92
CA TYR A 75 2.64 -4.96 3.12
C TYR A 75 3.31 -4.82 1.76
N GLN A 76 4.18 -3.82 1.60
CA GLN A 76 4.85 -3.55 0.34
C GLN A 76 6.36 -3.52 0.54
N ILE A 77 7.08 -4.24 -0.31
CA ILE A 77 8.54 -4.17 -0.41
C ILE A 77 8.88 -3.49 -1.74
N THR A 78 9.66 -2.42 -1.68
CA THR A 78 10.20 -1.72 -2.85
C THR A 78 11.72 -1.79 -2.89
N GLN A 79 12.29 -1.63 -4.07
CA GLN A 79 13.71 -1.31 -4.17
C GLN A 79 13.95 0.06 -3.53
N GLY A 80 14.89 0.13 -2.59
CA GLY A 80 15.34 1.38 -1.99
C GLY A 80 16.09 2.21 -3.02
N GLY A 81 15.83 3.52 -3.04
CA GLY A 81 16.68 4.45 -3.76
C GLY A 81 18.05 4.53 -3.08
N GLN A 82 19.12 4.44 -3.86
CA GLN A 82 20.39 5.06 -3.49
C GLN A 82 20.18 6.58 -3.44
#